data_AF-A0A921LPH3-F1
#
_entry.id   AF-A0A921LPH3-F1
#
_cell.length_a   1.000
_cell.length_b   1.000
_cell.length_c   1.000
_cell.angle_alpha   90.00
_cell.angle_beta   90.00
_cell.angle_gamma   90.00
#
_symmetry.space_group_name_H-M   'P 1'
#
loop_
_entity.id
_entity.type
_entity.pdbx_description
1 polymer ?
#
loop_
_entity_poly.entity_id
_entity_poly.type
_entity_poly.pdbx_seq_one_letter_code
_entity_poly.pdbx_strand_id
1 'polypeptide(L)'
;MKRLQALGVATALLAALLLGGCSGQGESGASTSESAVATATPEPTPQADPVPNPLTGAADGDYTNCRPVAVTLRTLSGATPHWGLSSADVLVEGVAEGTTASLMALYSRADNISKAGPVGPGRDLLLQFALPLNAVPVHIDKNIYAENLLNTLSYQDLDGYHIGKAAFAFDQDRQNAGYREENCWYTTGEMIRNGLNTYGTSLEGANTPLFLFGERQPVEEGARNATALTITFSADDSEQLIYTPETGLYVKTNADGSPTTDADNGQQVAFTNVFVLYASSGIKDDGYTRQYDLTGGTGLYLTGGAWEQIQWSKEDATAPLQLTAADGSPLVVSPGKSFIAVWGGYYGQSLRLTGADGAEQTLPEKPALLESGISDEAAAAAQAEFDAKQKIIDAQAALDAANAQLSEAQTALQEAQAALDADSENQELITKRDEAQALVDSLNQTIADNQAILDAAGVTAEPEATPAPEAASSDAASSTAS
;
A
#
# COMPACT_ATOMS: atom_id res chain seq x y z
N MET A 1 -20.50 60.31 -14.03
CA MET A 1 -21.97 60.21 -14.12
C MET A 1 -22.40 59.32 -12.94
N LYS A 2 -22.72 59.87 -11.75
CA LYS A 2 -24.09 60.18 -11.22
C LYS A 2 -25.06 59.00 -11.48
N ARG A 3 -25.71 58.31 -10.53
CA ARG A 3 -26.22 58.54 -9.14
C ARG A 3 -26.31 57.15 -8.43
N LEU A 4 -26.09 56.89 -7.14
CA LEU A 4 -26.56 57.40 -5.81
C LEU A 4 -28.02 57.08 -5.44
N GLN A 5 -28.17 56.58 -4.19
CA GLN A 5 -29.33 56.43 -3.25
C GLN A 5 -29.94 55.00 -3.16
N ALA A 6 -29.95 54.25 -2.05
CA ALA A 6 -30.03 54.45 -0.58
C ALA A 6 -31.43 54.81 -0.03
N LEU A 7 -31.97 53.96 0.86
CA LEU A 7 -32.85 54.19 2.05
C LEU A 7 -33.35 52.79 2.51
N GLY A 8 -33.34 52.30 3.76
CA GLY A 8 -33.13 52.89 5.08
C GLY A 8 -34.45 53.01 5.85
N VAL A 9 -34.67 52.19 6.91
CA VAL A 9 -35.46 52.58 8.10
C VAL A 9 -34.89 51.89 9.35
N ALA A 10 -34.52 52.72 10.33
CA ALA A 10 -34.17 52.41 11.70
C ALA A 10 -35.24 52.99 12.65
N THR A 11 -35.36 52.44 13.85
CA THR A 11 -36.01 53.04 15.04
C THR A 11 -35.26 52.50 16.27
N ALA A 12 -34.34 53.24 16.91
CA ALA A 12 -34.46 54.38 17.84
C ALA A 12 -34.98 53.98 19.24
N LEU A 13 -34.09 53.86 20.23
CA LEU A 13 -33.77 54.83 21.32
C LEU A 13 -34.70 54.70 22.56
N LEU A 14 -34.15 54.52 23.76
CA LEU A 14 -33.78 55.59 24.71
C LEU A 14 -33.43 55.03 26.12
N ALA A 15 -32.59 55.78 26.82
CA ALA A 15 -31.90 55.45 28.06
C ALA A 15 -32.53 56.04 29.35
N ALA A 16 -32.06 55.49 30.49
CA ALA A 16 -31.78 56.11 31.79
C ALA A 16 -32.92 56.73 32.63
N LEU A 17 -32.97 56.36 33.93
CA LEU A 17 -32.74 57.29 35.06
C LEU A 17 -32.81 56.60 36.43
N LEU A 18 -32.10 57.26 37.37
CA LEU A 18 -31.76 56.91 38.74
C LEU A 18 -32.83 57.32 39.79
N LEU A 19 -32.68 56.72 40.99
CA LEU A 19 -32.92 57.24 42.36
C LEU A 19 -34.32 57.21 43.01
N GLY A 20 -34.28 56.82 44.30
CA GLY A 20 -35.30 56.99 45.37
C GLY A 20 -36.02 55.68 45.69
N GLY A 21 -36.05 55.11 46.90
CA GLY A 21 -35.86 55.62 48.27
C GLY A 21 -37.02 55.10 49.14
N CYS A 22 -36.74 54.79 50.43
CA CYS A 22 -37.68 54.37 51.49
C CYS A 22 -38.17 52.91 51.41
N SER A 23 -38.41 52.14 52.48
CA SER A 23 -38.26 52.24 53.94
C SER A 23 -38.83 50.93 54.50
N GLY A 24 -38.30 50.34 55.58
CA GLY A 24 -39.01 49.25 56.26
C GLY A 24 -38.15 48.36 57.14
N GLN A 25 -38.15 48.68 58.43
CA GLN A 25 -37.52 47.99 59.55
C GLN A 25 -38.35 46.78 60.02
N GLY A 26 -37.69 45.73 60.55
CA GLY A 26 -38.27 44.72 61.46
C GLY A 26 -38.62 43.40 60.78
N GLU A 27 -38.33 42.20 61.29
CA GLU A 27 -37.98 41.76 62.64
C GLU A 27 -37.17 40.46 62.59
N SER A 28 -36.44 40.24 63.68
CA SER A 28 -35.66 39.04 64.00
C SER A 28 -36.56 37.87 64.39
N GLY A 29 -36.18 36.66 63.95
CA GLY A 29 -36.76 35.39 64.40
C GLY A 29 -35.83 34.23 64.05
N ALA A 30 -35.02 33.81 65.02
CA ALA A 30 -34.03 32.76 64.90
C ALA A 30 -34.65 31.35 64.75
N SER A 31 -34.03 30.49 63.92
CA SER A 31 -33.86 29.06 64.25
C SER A 31 -32.74 28.42 63.41
N THR A 32 -31.77 27.83 64.13
CA THR A 32 -30.88 26.71 63.75
C THR A 32 -29.96 26.86 62.54
N SER A 33 -28.69 27.20 62.80
CA SER A 33 -27.56 26.97 61.89
C SER A 33 -27.21 25.49 61.84
N GLU A 34 -27.48 24.86 60.70
CA GLU A 34 -26.81 23.62 60.27
C GLU A 34 -25.70 24.02 59.30
N SER A 35 -24.45 23.75 59.69
CA SER A 35 -23.27 24.12 58.91
C SER A 35 -23.15 23.17 57.72
N ALA A 36 -23.73 23.54 56.58
CA ALA A 36 -23.53 22.86 55.32
C ALA A 36 -22.09 23.12 54.84
N VAL A 37 -21.25 22.09 54.94
CA VAL A 37 -19.95 22.04 54.28
C VAL A 37 -20.21 22.13 52.77
N ALA A 38 -19.75 23.21 52.13
CA ALA A 38 -19.79 23.33 50.69
C ALA A 38 -18.86 22.29 50.08
N THR A 39 -19.44 21.24 49.49
CA THR A 39 -18.72 20.26 48.68
C THR A 39 -18.17 20.98 47.45
N ALA A 40 -16.85 21.04 47.32
CA ALA A 40 -16.21 21.58 46.12
C ALA A 40 -16.60 20.73 44.91
N THR A 41 -17.18 21.37 43.90
CA THR A 41 -17.39 20.78 42.57
C THR A 41 -16.03 20.37 42.01
N PRO A 42 -15.83 19.10 41.60
CA PRO A 42 -14.56 18.71 40.98
C PRO A 42 -14.36 19.50 39.69
N GLU A 43 -13.19 20.12 39.56
CA GLU A 43 -12.73 20.77 38.34
C GLU A 43 -12.70 19.71 37.22
N PRO A 44 -13.25 19.98 36.02
CA PRO A 44 -13.25 19.00 34.95
C PRO A 44 -11.81 18.63 34.62
N THR A 45 -11.50 17.33 34.70
CA THR A 45 -10.20 16.81 34.29
C THR A 45 -9.98 17.20 32.82
N PRO A 46 -8.85 17.86 32.46
CA PRO A 46 -8.58 18.20 31.07
C PRO A 46 -8.66 16.94 30.20
N GLN A 47 -9.57 16.95 29.22
CA GLN A 47 -9.61 15.89 28.21
C GLN A 47 -8.33 16.01 27.38
N ALA A 48 -7.60 14.90 27.22
CA ALA A 48 -6.39 14.89 26.39
C ALA A 48 -6.75 15.29 24.95
N ASP A 49 -5.88 16.09 24.32
CA ASP A 49 -6.07 16.48 22.92
C ASP A 49 -5.99 15.23 22.02
N PRO A 50 -6.83 15.14 20.98
CA PRO A 50 -6.79 14.03 20.03
C PRO A 50 -5.39 13.85 19.42
N VAL A 51 -4.91 12.61 19.35
CA VAL A 51 -3.64 12.31 18.69
C VAL A 51 -3.88 12.35 17.17
N PRO A 52 -3.13 13.15 16.39
CA PRO A 52 -3.30 13.23 14.94
C PRO A 52 -2.88 11.92 14.25
N ASN A 53 -3.20 11.79 12.96
CA ASN A 53 -2.82 10.65 12.15
C ASN A 53 -1.29 10.46 12.18
N PRO A 54 -0.76 9.32 12.69
CA PRO A 54 0.68 9.13 12.84
C PRO A 54 1.42 9.00 11.51
N LEU A 55 0.72 8.72 10.41
CA LEU A 55 1.33 8.50 9.09
C LEU A 55 1.25 9.72 8.17
N THR A 56 0.35 10.67 8.46
CA THR A 56 0.14 11.87 7.62
C THR A 56 0.23 13.18 8.38
N GLY A 57 0.20 13.18 9.71
CA GLY A 57 0.13 14.38 10.53
C GLY A 57 -1.20 15.14 10.45
N ALA A 58 -2.20 14.61 9.74
CA ALA A 58 -3.52 15.21 9.64
C ALA A 58 -4.31 15.11 10.95
N ALA A 59 -5.05 16.17 11.29
CA ALA A 59 -5.98 16.19 12.42
C ALA A 59 -7.40 15.78 11.98
N ASP A 60 -7.51 14.62 11.32
CA ASP A 60 -8.74 14.08 10.73
C ASP A 60 -9.43 13.03 11.61
N GLY A 61 -8.86 12.71 12.77
CA GLY A 61 -9.44 11.83 13.76
C GLY A 61 -8.58 11.74 15.02
N ASP A 62 -9.03 10.94 15.99
CA ASP A 62 -8.21 10.55 17.14
C ASP A 62 -7.59 9.18 16.88
N TYR A 63 -6.26 9.12 16.86
CA TYR A 63 -5.47 7.91 16.61
C TYR A 63 -4.87 7.35 17.89
N THR A 64 -5.33 7.78 19.07
CA THR A 64 -4.93 7.20 20.34
C THR A 64 -5.20 5.68 20.34
N ASN A 65 -4.19 4.91 20.72
CA ASN A 65 -4.24 3.44 20.76
C ASN A 65 -4.66 2.78 19.43
N CYS A 66 -4.42 3.41 18.28
CA CYS A 66 -4.71 2.82 16.97
C CYS A 66 -3.40 2.35 16.32
N ARG A 67 -3.17 1.03 16.25
CA ARG A 67 -2.02 0.48 15.51
C ARG A 67 -2.23 0.65 14.01
N PRO A 68 -1.22 1.13 13.26
CA PRO A 68 -1.27 1.10 11.81
C PRO A 68 -1.33 -0.34 11.27
N VAL A 69 -1.73 -0.49 10.02
CA VAL A 69 -1.75 -1.76 9.29
C VAL A 69 -0.90 -1.61 8.04
N ALA A 70 -0.04 -2.59 7.78
CA ALA A 70 0.89 -2.62 6.67
C ALA A 70 0.55 -3.80 5.75
N VAL A 71 -0.15 -3.54 4.65
CA VAL A 71 -0.55 -4.59 3.69
C VAL A 71 0.49 -4.66 2.57
N THR A 72 1.15 -5.81 2.41
CA THR A 72 2.01 -6.05 1.23
C THR A 72 1.13 -6.37 0.02
N LEU A 73 1.40 -5.73 -1.12
CA LEU A 73 0.65 -5.87 -2.36
C LEU A 73 1.51 -6.55 -3.43
N ARG A 74 0.90 -7.42 -4.24
CA ARG A 74 1.60 -8.07 -5.37
C ARG A 74 1.89 -7.04 -6.46
N THR A 75 3.07 -7.09 -7.06
CA THR A 75 3.49 -6.17 -8.13
C THR A 75 3.93 -6.87 -9.41
N LEU A 76 3.95 -8.21 -9.41
CA LEU A 76 4.27 -9.01 -10.59
C LEU A 76 3.20 -8.83 -11.68
N SER A 77 3.53 -9.32 -12.87
CA SER A 77 2.67 -9.24 -14.06
C SER A 77 1.22 -9.62 -13.77
N GLY A 78 0.29 -8.78 -14.25
CA GLY A 78 -1.16 -8.98 -14.07
C GLY A 78 -1.71 -8.62 -12.69
N ALA A 79 -0.92 -8.07 -11.76
CA ALA A 79 -1.41 -7.65 -10.45
C ALA A 79 -2.19 -6.32 -10.49
N THR A 80 -1.91 -5.45 -11.46
CA THR A 80 -2.59 -4.16 -11.62
C THR A 80 -3.95 -4.32 -12.33
N PRO A 81 -4.96 -3.49 -12.02
CA PRO A 81 -4.95 -2.42 -11.01
C PRO A 81 -5.12 -2.97 -9.59
N HIS A 82 -4.46 -2.35 -8.61
CA HIS A 82 -4.55 -2.70 -7.20
C HIS A 82 -5.80 -2.11 -6.53
N TRP A 83 -6.29 -2.77 -5.49
CA TRP A 83 -7.26 -2.23 -4.54
C TRP A 83 -6.57 -1.55 -3.35
N GLY A 84 -7.10 -0.40 -2.93
CA GLY A 84 -6.77 0.25 -1.67
C GLY A 84 -5.58 1.21 -1.70
N LEU A 85 -4.94 1.42 -2.86
CA LEU A 85 -3.82 2.37 -3.01
C LEU A 85 -4.23 3.81 -2.70
N SER A 86 -5.40 4.23 -3.16
CA SER A 86 -5.89 5.59 -2.98
C SER A 86 -6.23 5.88 -1.53
N SER A 87 -6.63 4.87 -0.74
CA SER A 87 -6.93 4.99 0.68
C SER A 87 -5.71 4.87 1.60
N ALA A 88 -4.57 4.39 1.08
CA ALA A 88 -3.34 4.28 1.85
C ALA A 88 -2.82 5.66 2.28
N ASP A 89 -2.30 5.73 3.50
CA ASP A 89 -1.66 6.93 4.02
C ASP A 89 -0.22 7.05 3.50
N VAL A 90 0.46 5.91 3.37
CA VAL A 90 1.82 5.82 2.83
C VAL A 90 1.94 4.61 1.91
N LEU A 91 2.57 4.80 0.74
CA LEU A 91 3.08 3.69 -0.07
C LEU A 91 4.60 3.60 0.09
N VAL A 92 5.10 2.39 0.28
CA VAL A 92 6.54 2.10 0.31
C VAL A 92 6.87 1.12 -0.81
N GLU A 93 7.83 1.47 -1.65
CA GLU A 93 8.23 0.70 -2.83
C GLU A 93 9.74 0.53 -2.89
N GLY A 94 10.20 -0.64 -3.32
CA GLY A 94 11.62 -0.93 -3.52
C GLY A 94 11.82 -2.37 -3.97
N VAL A 95 12.87 -2.63 -4.72
CA VAL A 95 13.16 -3.97 -5.25
C VAL A 95 13.64 -4.86 -4.10
N ALA A 96 12.75 -5.65 -3.50
CA ALA A 96 13.14 -6.59 -2.46
C ALA A 96 13.71 -7.90 -3.04
N GLU A 97 13.19 -8.32 -4.20
CA GLU A 97 13.52 -9.58 -4.86
C GLU A 97 13.59 -9.36 -6.36
N GLY A 98 14.62 -9.92 -6.99
CA GLY A 98 14.79 -9.85 -8.43
C GLY A 98 14.88 -8.43 -8.99
N THR A 99 13.94 -8.09 -9.88
CA THR A 99 13.94 -6.85 -10.68
C THR A 99 12.64 -6.04 -10.63
N THR A 100 11.60 -6.53 -9.94
CA THR A 100 10.33 -5.82 -9.76
C THR A 100 10.25 -5.25 -8.35
N ALA A 101 9.88 -3.98 -8.22
CA ALA A 101 9.67 -3.33 -6.93
C ALA A 101 8.53 -4.02 -6.18
N SER A 102 8.78 -4.37 -4.93
CA SER A 102 7.74 -4.82 -4.00
C SER A 102 7.03 -3.58 -3.44
N LEU A 103 5.72 -3.68 -3.20
CA LEU A 103 4.89 -2.58 -2.73
C LEU A 103 4.23 -2.91 -1.39
N MET A 104 4.22 -1.95 -0.47
CA MET A 104 3.47 -1.99 0.77
C MET A 104 2.59 -0.75 0.91
N ALA A 105 1.33 -0.96 1.24
CA ALA A 105 0.39 0.08 1.62
C ALA A 105 0.24 0.14 3.15
N LEU A 106 0.55 1.30 3.73
CA LEU A 106 0.38 1.59 5.15
C LEU A 106 -0.89 2.40 5.37
N TYR A 107 -1.70 1.94 6.31
CA TYR A 107 -2.94 2.57 6.75
C TYR A 107 -2.83 2.88 8.24
N SER A 108 -3.14 4.10 8.63
CA SER A 108 -3.09 4.58 10.01
C SER A 108 -4.08 3.86 10.93
N ARG A 109 -5.15 3.28 10.36
CA ARG A 109 -6.13 2.41 11.03
C ARG A 109 -6.79 1.46 10.04
N ALA A 110 -7.25 0.31 10.52
CA ALA A 110 -7.94 -0.67 9.67
C ALA A 110 -9.27 -0.18 9.09
N ASP A 111 -9.93 0.80 9.70
CA ASP A 111 -11.19 1.38 9.14
C ASP A 111 -11.00 2.05 7.78
N ASN A 112 -9.77 2.42 7.44
CA ASN A 112 -9.45 3.00 6.13
C ASN A 112 -9.27 1.93 5.05
N ILE A 113 -9.43 0.64 5.39
CA ILE A 113 -9.23 -0.49 4.47
C ILE A 113 -10.61 -1.06 4.11
N SER A 114 -11.28 -0.45 3.13
CA SER A 114 -12.47 -1.04 2.50
C SER A 114 -12.11 -2.36 1.82
N LYS A 115 -11.03 -2.32 1.02
CA LYS A 115 -10.47 -3.46 0.31
C LYS A 115 -9.01 -3.17 -0.04
N ALA A 116 -8.11 -4.09 0.27
CA ALA A 116 -6.69 -3.99 -0.11
C ALA A 116 -6.21 -5.29 -0.76
N GLY A 117 -5.53 -5.15 -1.90
CA GLY A 117 -4.94 -6.27 -2.63
C GLY A 117 -4.58 -5.92 -4.09
N PRO A 118 -4.17 -6.89 -4.91
CA PRO A 118 -3.96 -8.28 -4.53
C PRO A 118 -2.89 -8.40 -3.45
N VAL A 119 -3.16 -9.15 -2.37
CA VAL A 119 -2.23 -9.26 -1.25
C VAL A 119 -1.03 -10.11 -1.66
N GLY A 120 0.16 -9.57 -1.43
CA GLY A 120 1.42 -10.18 -1.80
C GLY A 120 2.21 -10.74 -0.64
N PRO A 121 3.36 -11.34 -0.94
CA PRO A 121 4.18 -12.01 0.05
C PRO A 121 5.09 -11.03 0.80
N GLY A 122 5.24 -11.24 2.11
CA GLY A 122 6.02 -10.37 2.98
C GLY A 122 7.52 -10.38 2.63
N ARG A 123 8.16 -9.20 2.67
CA ARG A 123 9.59 -9.00 2.41
C ARG A 123 10.22 -8.15 3.49
N ASP A 124 11.43 -8.51 3.91
CA ASP A 124 12.11 -7.87 5.04
C ASP A 124 12.44 -6.41 4.79
N LEU A 125 12.70 -6.01 3.53
CA LEU A 125 12.84 -4.60 3.15
C LEU A 125 11.63 -3.77 3.59
N LEU A 126 10.42 -4.22 3.24
CA LEU A 126 9.17 -3.51 3.51
C LEU A 126 8.82 -3.56 5.00
N LEU A 127 9.01 -4.71 5.65
CA LEU A 127 8.76 -4.88 7.08
C LEU A 127 9.56 -3.86 7.90
N GLN A 128 10.81 -3.57 7.52
CA GLN A 128 11.62 -2.57 8.22
C GLN A 128 11.05 -1.15 8.18
N PHE A 129 10.08 -0.83 7.33
CA PHE A 129 9.32 0.43 7.41
C PHE A 129 8.04 0.33 8.25
N ALA A 130 7.48 -0.87 8.41
CA ALA A 130 6.27 -1.12 9.18
C ALA A 130 6.53 -1.30 10.68
N LEU A 131 7.58 -2.05 11.05
CA LEU A 131 7.87 -2.45 12.44
C LEU A 131 8.09 -1.25 13.39
N PRO A 132 8.83 -0.19 13.00
CA PRO A 132 9.03 0.98 13.87
C PRO A 132 7.75 1.74 14.23
N LEU A 133 6.70 1.57 13.42
CA LEU A 133 5.40 2.20 13.59
C LEU A 133 4.48 1.39 14.53
N ASN A 134 4.96 0.24 15.01
CA ASN A 134 4.15 -0.79 15.66
C ASN A 134 2.97 -1.26 14.79
N ALA A 135 3.12 -1.19 13.46
CA ALA A 135 2.10 -1.57 12.50
C ALA A 135 1.88 -3.10 12.50
N VAL A 136 0.69 -3.58 12.13
CA VAL A 136 0.44 -5.00 11.88
C VAL A 136 0.82 -5.33 10.43
N PRO A 137 1.84 -6.17 10.18
CA PRO A 137 2.12 -6.71 8.84
C PRO A 137 1.01 -7.65 8.41
N VAL A 138 0.50 -7.46 7.20
CA VAL A 138 -0.54 -8.29 6.58
C VAL A 138 -0.04 -8.69 5.20
N HIS A 139 0.09 -9.99 4.97
CA HIS A 139 0.61 -10.54 3.73
C HIS A 139 0.11 -11.97 3.52
N ILE A 140 0.32 -12.54 2.35
CA ILE A 140 0.09 -13.96 2.06
C ILE A 140 1.44 -14.56 1.72
N ASP A 141 1.94 -15.45 2.58
CA ASP A 141 3.29 -16.01 2.51
C ASP A 141 4.39 -14.96 2.78
N LYS A 142 5.61 -15.40 3.03
CA LYS A 142 6.79 -14.56 3.28
C LYS A 142 8.06 -15.32 2.98
N ASN A 143 9.10 -14.62 2.52
CA ASN A 143 10.40 -15.26 2.29
C ASN A 143 11.13 -15.53 3.62
N ILE A 144 12.19 -16.34 3.55
CA ILE A 144 12.95 -16.77 4.73
C ILE A 144 13.57 -15.59 5.50
N TYR A 145 13.91 -14.48 4.82
CA TYR A 145 14.47 -13.31 5.49
C TYR A 145 13.41 -12.52 6.27
N ALA A 146 12.21 -12.37 5.71
CA ALA A 146 11.08 -11.77 6.41
C ALA A 146 10.67 -12.63 7.61
N GLU A 147 10.59 -13.95 7.44
CA GLU A 147 10.32 -14.89 8.52
C GLU A 147 11.36 -14.79 9.64
N ASN A 148 12.65 -14.85 9.31
CA ASN A 148 13.73 -14.75 10.28
C ASN A 148 13.71 -13.41 11.03
N LEU A 149 13.42 -12.30 10.34
CA LEU A 149 13.30 -10.98 10.96
C LEU A 149 12.16 -10.96 11.99
N LEU A 150 10.96 -11.41 11.60
CA LEU A 150 9.79 -11.45 12.47
C LEU A 150 10.02 -12.39 13.67
N ASN A 151 10.58 -13.59 13.44
CA ASN A 151 10.89 -14.56 14.48
C ASN A 151 11.93 -14.02 15.48
N THR A 152 13.00 -13.39 14.99
CA THR A 152 14.04 -12.79 15.83
C THR A 152 13.47 -11.71 16.74
N LEU A 153 12.54 -10.91 16.22
CA LEU A 153 11.89 -9.84 16.96
C LEU A 153 10.67 -10.31 17.77
N SER A 154 10.26 -11.57 17.64
CA SER A 154 8.98 -12.08 18.16
C SER A 154 7.79 -11.20 17.77
N TYR A 155 7.80 -10.72 16.53
CA TYR A 155 6.82 -9.76 16.03
C TYR A 155 5.69 -10.46 15.30
N GLN A 156 4.45 -10.24 15.75
CA GLN A 156 3.27 -10.89 15.18
C GLN A 156 2.86 -10.25 13.85
N ASP A 157 2.87 -11.06 12.80
CA ASP A 157 2.27 -10.79 11.49
C ASP A 157 0.89 -11.45 11.35
N LEU A 158 0.16 -11.08 10.30
CA LEU A 158 -1.07 -11.72 9.86
C LEU A 158 -0.85 -12.34 8.48
N ASP A 159 -0.38 -13.58 8.49
CA ASP A 159 -0.01 -14.34 7.30
C ASP A 159 -1.16 -15.21 6.78
N GLY A 160 -1.60 -14.94 5.55
CA GLY A 160 -2.65 -15.67 4.84
C GLY A 160 -2.41 -17.15 4.69
N TYR A 161 -1.16 -17.61 4.66
CA TYR A 161 -0.85 -19.04 4.58
C TYR A 161 -1.26 -19.80 5.85
N HIS A 162 -1.24 -19.10 6.99
CA HIS A 162 -1.58 -19.66 8.30
C HIS A 162 -3.05 -19.40 8.68
N ILE A 163 -3.53 -18.18 8.43
CA ILE A 163 -4.85 -17.73 8.89
C ILE A 163 -5.97 -17.99 7.87
N GLY A 164 -5.62 -18.14 6.60
CA GLY A 164 -6.56 -18.39 5.51
C GLY A 164 -7.74 -17.43 5.48
N LYS A 165 -8.94 -17.98 5.27
CA LYS A 165 -10.17 -17.21 5.03
C LYS A 165 -10.71 -16.45 6.25
N ALA A 166 -10.05 -16.53 7.41
CA ALA A 166 -10.43 -15.70 8.56
C ALA A 166 -9.97 -14.24 8.40
N ALA A 167 -8.91 -13.98 7.62
CA ALA A 167 -8.41 -12.64 7.35
C ALA A 167 -8.32 -12.25 5.87
N PHE A 168 -8.62 -13.18 4.97
CA PHE A 168 -8.48 -12.99 3.52
C PHE A 168 -9.68 -13.55 2.77
N ALA A 169 -9.96 -13.00 1.61
CA ALA A 169 -11.00 -13.48 0.71
C ALA A 169 -10.49 -13.55 -0.72
N PHE A 170 -11.13 -14.44 -1.49
CA PHE A 170 -10.88 -14.62 -2.92
C PHE A 170 -11.92 -13.84 -3.72
N ASP A 171 -11.46 -13.04 -4.68
CA ASP A 171 -12.33 -12.29 -5.58
C ASP A 171 -12.63 -13.08 -6.87
N GLN A 172 -13.81 -13.71 -6.90
CA GLN A 172 -14.24 -14.51 -8.03
C GLN A 172 -14.48 -13.66 -9.29
N ASP A 173 -14.95 -12.42 -9.14
CA ASP A 173 -15.24 -11.54 -10.28
C ASP A 173 -13.95 -11.12 -10.97
N ARG A 174 -12.89 -10.84 -10.20
CA ARG A 174 -11.55 -10.60 -10.72
C ARG A 174 -11.00 -11.84 -11.41
N GLN A 175 -11.16 -13.03 -10.84
CA GLN A 175 -10.74 -14.26 -11.53
C GLN A 175 -11.51 -14.43 -12.86
N ASN A 176 -12.82 -14.22 -12.86
CA ASN A 176 -13.66 -14.29 -14.06
C ASN A 176 -13.27 -13.25 -15.12
N ALA A 177 -12.69 -12.12 -14.72
CA ALA A 177 -12.12 -11.11 -15.60
C ALA A 177 -10.74 -11.51 -16.20
N GLY A 178 -10.29 -12.74 -15.97
CA GLY A 178 -9.07 -13.32 -16.56
C GLY A 178 -7.79 -13.10 -15.74
N TYR A 179 -7.91 -12.66 -14.49
CA TYR A 179 -6.76 -12.51 -13.60
C TYR A 179 -6.37 -13.85 -12.99
N ARG A 180 -5.07 -14.01 -12.75
CA ARG A 180 -4.51 -15.21 -12.11
C ARG A 180 -4.96 -15.32 -10.66
N GLU A 181 -5.04 -16.55 -10.15
CA GLU A 181 -5.55 -16.85 -8.82
C GLU A 181 -4.80 -16.06 -7.72
N GLU A 182 -3.47 -16.02 -7.80
CA GLU A 182 -2.63 -15.30 -6.84
C GLU A 182 -2.91 -13.78 -6.84
N ASN A 183 -3.42 -13.24 -7.94
CA ASN A 183 -3.80 -11.84 -8.08
C ASN A 183 -5.27 -11.56 -7.73
N CYS A 184 -5.98 -12.53 -7.14
CA CYS A 184 -7.40 -12.40 -6.77
C CYS A 184 -7.64 -12.37 -5.25
N TRP A 185 -6.61 -12.52 -4.44
CA TRP A 185 -6.73 -12.49 -2.98
C TRP A 185 -6.68 -11.07 -2.42
N TYR A 186 -7.59 -10.73 -1.52
CA TYR A 186 -7.67 -9.43 -0.87
C TYR A 186 -7.97 -9.54 0.63
N THR A 187 -7.84 -8.42 1.33
CA THR A 187 -8.25 -8.27 2.73
C THR A 187 -9.06 -6.99 2.94
N THR A 188 -9.69 -6.89 4.11
CA THR A 188 -10.43 -5.70 4.57
C THR A 188 -10.12 -5.45 6.05
N GLY A 189 -10.42 -4.25 6.54
CA GLY A 189 -10.23 -3.92 7.95
C GLY A 189 -11.00 -4.83 8.91
N GLU A 190 -12.19 -5.31 8.51
CA GLU A 190 -12.97 -6.30 9.28
C GLU A 190 -12.29 -7.67 9.30
N MET A 191 -11.82 -8.14 8.15
CA MET A 191 -11.12 -9.42 8.05
C MET A 191 -9.83 -9.43 8.88
N ILE A 192 -9.07 -8.33 8.85
CA ILE A 192 -7.86 -8.17 9.66
C ILE A 192 -8.17 -8.30 11.16
N ARG A 193 -9.23 -7.63 11.64
CA ARG A 193 -9.67 -7.76 13.04
C ARG A 193 -10.05 -9.19 13.39
N ASN A 194 -10.78 -9.87 12.51
CA ASN A 194 -11.19 -11.25 12.72
C ASN A 194 -9.98 -12.19 12.79
N GLY A 195 -8.99 -12.01 11.93
CA GLY A 195 -7.74 -12.78 11.97
C GLY A 195 -6.90 -12.50 13.22
N LEU A 196 -6.79 -11.25 13.66
CA LEU A 196 -6.07 -10.92 14.89
C LEU A 196 -6.76 -11.52 16.13
N ASN A 197 -8.09 -11.54 16.16
CA ASN A 197 -8.86 -12.16 17.24
C ASN A 197 -8.55 -13.66 17.40
N THR A 198 -8.28 -14.40 16.32
CA THR A 198 -7.91 -15.83 16.43
C THR A 198 -6.53 -16.04 17.06
N TYR A 199 -5.65 -15.04 16.98
CA TYR A 199 -4.36 -15.01 17.69
C TYR A 199 -4.47 -14.40 19.09
N GLY A 200 -5.66 -13.98 19.53
CA GLY A 200 -5.86 -13.35 20.83
C GLY A 200 -5.24 -11.95 20.94
N THR A 201 -5.04 -11.27 19.81
CA THR A 201 -4.50 -9.90 19.73
C THR A 201 -5.48 -8.95 19.05
N SER A 202 -5.18 -7.65 19.05
CA SER A 202 -6.04 -6.62 18.47
C SER A 202 -5.24 -5.52 17.77
N LEU A 203 -5.97 -4.60 17.15
CA LEU A 203 -5.42 -3.36 16.58
C LEU A 203 -5.28 -2.24 17.61
N GLU A 204 -5.59 -2.51 18.87
CA GLU A 204 -5.37 -1.55 19.96
C GLU A 204 -3.89 -1.56 20.37
N GLY A 205 -3.28 -0.38 20.45
CA GLY A 205 -1.90 -0.26 20.89
C GLY A 205 -1.25 1.04 20.49
N ALA A 206 -0.09 1.31 21.08
CA ALA A 206 0.71 2.49 20.77
C ALA A 206 1.04 2.55 19.27
N ASN A 207 1.14 3.76 18.75
CA ASN A 207 1.69 4.05 17.43
C ASN A 207 2.81 5.08 17.56
N THR A 208 3.62 5.17 16.51
CA THR A 208 4.73 6.11 16.41
C THR A 208 4.51 6.95 15.16
N PRO A 209 4.57 8.30 15.25
CA PRO A 209 4.56 9.14 14.07
C PRO A 209 5.72 8.78 13.12
N LEU A 210 5.41 8.64 11.83
CA LEU A 210 6.41 8.29 10.81
C LEU A 210 7.42 9.42 10.60
N PHE A 211 6.96 10.67 10.69
CA PHE A 211 7.77 11.87 10.49
C PHE A 211 7.48 12.93 11.56
N LEU A 212 8.36 13.93 11.64
CA LEU A 212 8.03 15.20 12.26
C LEU A 212 7.17 16.02 11.29
N PHE A 213 5.86 16.03 11.50
CA PHE A 213 4.93 16.78 10.65
C PHE A 213 4.83 18.26 11.05
N GLY A 214 4.67 19.15 10.07
CA GLY A 214 4.41 20.56 10.30
C GLY A 214 4.19 21.35 9.01
N GLU A 215 3.56 22.52 9.14
CA GLU A 215 3.31 23.39 7.99
C GLU A 215 4.63 23.89 7.38
N ARG A 216 4.68 23.89 6.05
CA ARG A 216 5.80 24.42 5.26
C ARG A 216 5.35 25.62 4.45
N GLN A 217 6.30 26.50 4.12
CA GLN A 217 6.01 27.62 3.23
C GLN A 217 5.64 27.11 1.84
N PRO A 218 4.59 27.66 1.20
CA PRO A 218 4.24 27.31 -0.16
C PRO A 218 5.39 27.58 -1.14
N VAL A 219 5.53 26.71 -2.14
CA VAL A 219 6.50 26.89 -3.23
C VAL A 219 5.87 27.76 -4.31
N GLU A 220 6.50 28.91 -4.57
CA GLU A 220 6.13 29.82 -5.65
C GLU A 220 6.25 29.15 -7.03
N GLU A 221 5.38 29.51 -7.97
CA GLU A 221 5.29 28.87 -9.30
C GLU A 221 6.65 28.85 -10.04
N GLY A 222 7.37 29.97 -10.04
CA GLY A 222 8.69 30.09 -10.68
C GLY A 222 9.83 29.37 -9.97
N ALA A 223 9.59 28.83 -8.77
CA ALA A 223 10.58 28.06 -7.99
C ALA A 223 10.35 26.54 -8.05
N ARG A 224 9.34 26.08 -8.81
CA ARG A 224 9.01 24.66 -8.94
C ARG A 224 10.02 23.93 -9.82
N ASN A 225 10.96 23.26 -9.18
CA ASN A 225 12.05 22.51 -9.80
C ASN A 225 11.89 20.98 -9.71
N ALA A 226 10.74 20.48 -9.25
CA ALA A 226 10.46 19.06 -9.07
C ALA A 226 9.03 18.70 -9.47
N THR A 227 8.68 18.86 -10.75
CA THR A 227 7.32 18.64 -11.24
C THR A 227 7.09 17.28 -11.87
N ALA A 228 8.15 16.55 -12.25
CA ALA A 228 8.03 15.17 -12.70
C ALA A 228 9.23 14.36 -12.23
N LEU A 229 8.96 13.32 -11.44
CA LEU A 229 9.94 12.33 -11.00
C LEU A 229 9.68 11.01 -11.73
N THR A 230 10.71 10.43 -12.32
CA THR A 230 10.73 9.07 -12.82
C THR A 230 11.74 8.26 -12.03
N ILE A 231 11.30 7.12 -11.49
CA ILE A 231 12.11 6.15 -10.78
C ILE A 231 12.14 4.90 -11.62
N THR A 232 13.30 4.52 -12.13
CA THR A 232 13.49 3.26 -12.86
C THR A 232 14.09 2.23 -11.91
N PHE A 233 13.32 1.19 -11.59
CA PHE A 233 13.74 0.08 -10.74
C PHE A 233 14.40 -1.05 -11.54
N SER A 234 13.96 -1.24 -12.78
CA SER A 234 14.59 -2.10 -13.80
C SER A 234 14.16 -1.70 -15.22
N ALA A 235 14.54 -2.47 -16.24
CA ALA A 235 14.17 -2.18 -17.63
C ALA A 235 12.65 -2.22 -17.87
N ASP A 236 11.93 -3.07 -17.13
CA ASP A 236 10.49 -3.31 -17.29
C ASP A 236 9.67 -2.77 -16.10
N ASP A 237 10.32 -2.11 -15.14
CA ASP A 237 9.67 -1.60 -13.93
C ASP A 237 10.11 -0.16 -13.61
N SER A 238 9.14 0.74 -13.64
CA SER A 238 9.36 2.16 -13.40
C SER A 238 8.12 2.84 -12.86
N GLU A 239 8.35 3.87 -12.08
CA GLU A 239 7.31 4.68 -11.44
C GLU A 239 7.44 6.14 -11.84
N GLN A 240 6.29 6.78 -12.05
CA GLN A 240 6.22 8.19 -12.43
C GLN A 240 5.29 8.95 -11.50
N LEU A 241 5.80 10.05 -10.95
CA LEU A 241 5.09 10.94 -10.04
C LEU A 241 5.09 12.35 -10.60
N ILE A 242 3.91 12.86 -10.95
CA ILE A 242 3.73 14.13 -11.65
C ILE A 242 3.02 15.13 -10.74
N TYR A 243 3.65 16.27 -10.49
CA TYR A 243 3.08 17.33 -9.68
C TYR A 243 1.94 18.04 -10.42
N THR A 244 0.80 18.18 -9.75
CA THR A 244 -0.39 18.86 -10.25
C THR A 244 -0.60 20.15 -9.45
N PRO A 245 -0.28 21.33 -10.02
CA PRO A 245 -0.43 22.62 -9.35
C PRO A 245 -1.82 22.91 -8.76
N GLU A 246 -2.87 22.42 -9.41
CA GLU A 246 -4.27 22.67 -9.05
C GLU A 246 -4.65 22.01 -7.74
N THR A 247 -4.07 20.84 -7.45
CA THR A 247 -4.33 20.07 -6.23
C THR A 247 -3.18 20.18 -5.22
N GLY A 248 -2.00 20.57 -5.67
CA GLY A 248 -0.78 20.57 -4.87
C GLY A 248 -0.21 19.17 -4.58
N LEU A 249 -0.61 18.17 -5.37
CA LEU A 249 -0.24 16.76 -5.16
C LEU A 249 0.60 16.21 -6.31
N TYR A 250 1.41 15.21 -6.01
CA TYR A 250 2.07 14.33 -6.98
C TYR A 250 1.15 13.16 -7.30
N VAL A 251 0.67 13.06 -8.54
CA VAL A 251 -0.13 11.91 -9.00
C VAL A 251 0.77 10.80 -9.52
N LYS A 252 0.45 9.55 -9.19
CA LYS A 252 1.15 8.36 -9.72
C LYS A 252 0.57 8.02 -11.10
N THR A 253 1.45 7.68 -12.03
CA THR A 253 1.08 7.22 -13.38
C THR A 253 1.79 5.92 -13.71
N ASN A 254 1.13 5.08 -14.50
CA ASN A 254 1.72 3.86 -15.05
C ASN A 254 2.83 4.20 -16.05
N ALA A 255 3.63 3.20 -16.45
CA ALA A 255 4.75 3.39 -17.37
C ALA A 255 4.34 3.96 -18.75
N ASP A 256 3.10 3.73 -19.18
CA ASP A 256 2.52 4.27 -20.42
C ASP A 256 1.98 5.70 -20.28
N GLY A 257 2.09 6.31 -19.10
CA GLY A 257 1.60 7.64 -18.76
C GLY A 257 0.12 7.70 -18.38
N SER A 258 -0.60 6.57 -18.38
CA SER A 258 -1.98 6.53 -17.90
C SER A 258 -2.05 6.69 -16.37
N PRO A 259 -3.16 7.25 -15.82
CA PRO A 259 -3.35 7.35 -14.38
C PRO A 259 -3.28 6.00 -13.67
N THR A 260 -2.48 5.89 -12.61
CA THR A 260 -2.60 4.76 -11.69
C THR A 260 -3.86 4.97 -10.85
N THR A 261 -4.86 4.12 -11.06
CA THR A 261 -6.16 4.20 -10.39
C THR A 261 -6.35 3.04 -9.42
N ASP A 262 -7.05 3.32 -8.33
CA ASP A 262 -7.47 2.30 -7.37
C ASP A 262 -8.68 1.54 -7.93
N ALA A 263 -8.56 0.22 -8.00
CA ALA A 263 -9.60 -0.65 -8.53
C ALA A 263 -10.88 -0.67 -7.68
N ASP A 264 -10.84 -0.24 -6.42
CA ASP A 264 -12.00 -0.24 -5.53
C ASP A 264 -12.93 0.95 -5.77
N ASN A 265 -12.34 2.14 -6.04
CA ASN A 265 -13.10 3.39 -6.09
C ASN A 265 -12.82 4.26 -7.34
N GLY A 266 -11.92 3.83 -8.23
CA GLY A 266 -11.55 4.53 -9.46
C GLY A 266 -10.75 5.82 -9.25
N GLN A 267 -10.34 6.15 -8.03
CA GLN A 267 -9.58 7.37 -7.75
C GLN A 267 -8.13 7.21 -8.22
N GLN A 268 -7.59 8.27 -8.83
CA GLN A 268 -6.18 8.34 -9.13
C GLN A 268 -5.37 8.47 -7.83
N VAL A 269 -4.30 7.68 -7.72
CA VAL A 269 -3.40 7.68 -6.58
C VAL A 269 -2.56 8.97 -6.58
N ALA A 270 -2.52 9.67 -5.45
CA ALA A 270 -1.81 10.94 -5.33
C ALA A 270 -1.25 11.17 -3.91
N PHE A 271 -0.14 11.91 -3.84
CA PHE A 271 0.63 12.14 -2.62
C PHE A 271 0.97 13.61 -2.42
N THR A 272 1.00 14.04 -1.16
CA THR A 272 1.54 15.36 -0.79
C THR A 272 3.06 15.31 -0.77
N ASN A 273 3.61 14.21 -0.27
CA ASN A 273 5.03 14.01 -0.01
C ASN A 273 5.58 12.87 -0.86
N VAL A 274 6.75 13.06 -1.44
CA VAL A 274 7.46 12.00 -2.17
C VAL A 274 8.89 11.93 -1.64
N PHE A 275 9.32 10.73 -1.26
CA PHE A 275 10.67 10.45 -0.78
C PHE A 275 11.35 9.44 -1.68
N VAL A 276 12.63 9.67 -1.95
CA VAL A 276 13.52 8.66 -2.54
C VAL A 276 14.70 8.49 -1.60
N LEU A 277 14.75 7.37 -0.89
CA LEU A 277 15.80 7.06 0.08
C LEU A 277 16.90 6.28 -0.63
N TYR A 278 18.11 6.85 -0.70
CA TYR A 278 19.23 6.18 -1.33
C TYR A 278 19.86 5.27 -0.30
N ALA A 279 19.85 3.96 -0.57
CA ALA A 279 20.36 2.95 0.32
C ALA A 279 21.37 2.08 -0.42
N SER A 280 22.58 1.94 0.13
CA SER A 280 23.57 1.01 -0.40
C SER A 280 22.96 -0.39 -0.48
N SER A 281 23.21 -1.10 -1.57
CA SER A 281 22.58 -2.40 -1.80
C SER A 281 23.52 -3.43 -2.40
N GLY A 282 23.19 -4.69 -2.14
CA GLY A 282 23.87 -5.89 -2.63
C GLY A 282 22.86 -7.02 -2.82
N ILE A 283 23.37 -8.26 -2.86
CA ILE A 283 22.58 -9.48 -3.00
C ILE A 283 22.83 -10.36 -1.78
N LYS A 284 21.75 -10.94 -1.25
CA LYS A 284 21.81 -11.90 -0.15
C LYS A 284 22.33 -13.27 -0.63
N ASP A 285 22.54 -14.19 0.31
CA ASP A 285 23.12 -15.50 0.07
C ASP A 285 22.29 -16.43 -0.83
N ASP A 286 20.99 -16.17 -1.00
CA ASP A 286 20.14 -16.86 -1.98
C ASP A 286 20.41 -16.46 -3.44
N GLY A 287 21.22 -15.41 -3.67
CA GLY A 287 21.53 -14.89 -4.99
C GLY A 287 20.42 -14.05 -5.62
N TYR A 288 19.27 -13.86 -4.97
CA TYR A 288 18.07 -13.31 -5.58
C TYR A 288 17.46 -12.14 -4.77
N THR A 289 17.43 -12.27 -3.44
CA THR A 289 16.91 -11.23 -2.56
C THR A 289 17.90 -10.08 -2.42
N ARG A 290 17.41 -8.85 -2.46
CA ARG A 290 18.22 -7.64 -2.28
C ARG A 290 18.57 -7.44 -0.81
N GLN A 291 19.84 -7.13 -0.56
CA GLN A 291 20.28 -6.64 0.72
C GLN A 291 20.40 -5.12 0.64
N TYR A 292 19.69 -4.39 1.50
CA TYR A 292 19.87 -2.96 1.67
C TYR A 292 20.54 -2.68 3.01
N ASP A 293 21.51 -1.78 3.02
CA ASP A 293 21.95 -1.13 4.24
C ASP A 293 20.93 -0.04 4.60
N LEU A 294 20.09 -0.36 5.59
CA LEU A 294 19.05 0.53 6.07
C LEU A 294 19.46 1.37 7.27
N THR A 295 20.76 1.46 7.58
CA THR A 295 21.25 2.28 8.70
C THR A 295 21.22 3.78 8.39
N GLY A 296 21.29 4.16 7.11
CA GLY A 296 21.09 5.52 6.67
C GLY A 296 21.66 5.82 5.29
N GLY A 297 21.50 7.07 4.87
CA GLY A 297 21.99 7.54 3.59
C GLY A 297 21.45 8.91 3.23
N THR A 298 21.76 9.33 2.00
CA THR A 298 21.18 10.53 1.39
C THR A 298 19.80 10.19 0.82
N GLY A 299 18.95 11.19 0.62
CA GLY A 299 17.69 11.02 -0.08
C GLY A 299 17.18 12.30 -0.69
N LEU A 300 16.03 12.19 -1.35
CA LEU A 300 15.27 13.30 -1.89
C LEU A 300 13.96 13.43 -1.10
N TYR A 301 13.56 14.65 -0.78
CA TYR A 301 12.22 14.97 -0.32
C TYR A 301 11.58 15.97 -1.28
N LEU A 302 10.40 15.61 -1.80
CA LEU A 302 9.62 16.39 -2.75
C LEU A 302 8.27 16.75 -2.12
N THR A 303 7.92 18.04 -2.20
CA THR A 303 6.63 18.58 -1.76
C THR A 303 6.37 19.91 -2.47
N GLY A 304 5.11 20.21 -2.80
CA GLY A 304 4.73 21.49 -3.40
C GLY A 304 5.34 21.79 -4.78
N GLY A 305 5.86 20.79 -5.49
CA GLY A 305 6.52 20.97 -6.79
C GLY A 305 8.00 21.36 -6.70
N ALA A 306 8.60 21.33 -5.51
CA ALA A 306 10.03 21.49 -5.30
C ALA A 306 10.64 20.27 -4.60
N TRP A 307 11.97 20.18 -4.63
CA TRP A 307 12.73 19.13 -3.95
C TRP A 307 13.85 19.70 -3.08
N GLU A 308 14.22 18.96 -2.06
CA GLU A 308 15.44 19.17 -1.28
C GLU A 308 16.19 17.85 -1.03
N GLN A 309 17.51 17.93 -0.94
CA GLN A 309 18.33 16.82 -0.48
C GLN A 309 18.18 16.68 1.03
N ILE A 310 17.99 15.45 1.48
CA ILE A 310 17.87 15.09 2.89
C ILE A 310 18.90 14.03 3.27
N GLN A 311 19.13 13.87 4.57
CA GLN A 311 19.78 12.68 5.11
C GLN A 311 18.76 11.88 5.93
N TRP A 312 18.86 10.57 5.88
CA TRP A 312 18.01 9.67 6.64
C TRP A 312 18.86 8.66 7.41
N SER A 313 18.34 8.18 8.54
CA SER A 313 19.00 7.14 9.34
C SER A 313 18.00 6.29 10.10
N LYS A 314 18.43 5.08 10.43
CA LYS A 314 17.79 4.18 11.39
C LYS A 314 18.88 3.46 12.18
N GLU A 315 18.62 3.23 13.46
CA GLU A 315 19.55 2.45 14.29
C GLU A 315 19.48 0.95 13.96
N ASP A 316 18.26 0.43 13.82
CA ASP A 316 17.99 -0.96 13.47
C ASP A 316 16.62 -1.12 12.78
N ALA A 317 16.18 -2.37 12.60
CA ALA A 317 14.92 -2.72 11.97
C ALA A 317 13.66 -2.17 12.68
N THR A 318 13.76 -1.92 13.99
CA THR A 318 12.67 -1.43 14.86
C THR A 318 12.76 0.05 15.19
N ALA A 319 13.89 0.69 14.89
CA ALA A 319 14.10 2.11 15.12
C ALA A 319 13.30 2.98 14.12
N PRO A 320 12.66 4.09 14.58
CA PRO A 320 11.97 5.02 13.70
C PRO A 320 12.91 5.63 12.65
N LEU A 321 12.35 5.92 11.47
CA LEU A 321 13.04 6.65 10.42
C LEU A 321 13.29 8.10 10.86
N GLN A 322 14.56 8.49 10.94
CA GLN A 322 14.96 9.86 11.26
C GLN A 322 15.36 10.59 9.99
N LEU A 323 14.82 11.79 9.77
CA LEU A 323 15.11 12.62 8.60
C LEU A 323 15.71 13.96 9.04
N THR A 324 16.76 14.40 8.37
CA THR A 324 17.38 15.71 8.59
C THR A 324 17.55 16.47 7.28
N ALA A 325 17.35 17.78 7.32
CA ALA A 325 17.64 18.67 6.21
C ALA A 325 19.16 18.80 5.99
N ALA A 326 19.56 19.44 4.88
CA ALA A 326 20.97 19.63 4.52
C ALA A 326 21.79 20.42 5.57
N ASP A 327 21.14 21.23 6.41
CA ASP A 327 21.77 21.97 7.50
C ASP A 327 21.90 21.17 8.81
N GLY A 328 21.44 19.91 8.83
CA GLY A 328 21.47 19.01 9.97
C GLY A 328 20.30 19.17 10.94
N SER A 329 19.37 20.09 10.69
CA SER A 329 18.15 20.20 11.49
C SER A 329 17.16 19.05 11.19
N PRO A 330 16.30 18.65 12.15
CA PRO A 330 15.22 17.71 11.87
C PRO A 330 14.35 18.19 10.70
N LEU A 331 14.08 17.30 9.75
CA LEU A 331 13.23 17.62 8.61
C LEU A 331 11.77 17.71 9.05
N VAL A 332 11.12 18.85 8.77
CA VAL A 332 9.67 19.00 8.92
C VAL A 332 9.00 18.54 7.64
N VAL A 333 8.08 17.58 7.73
CA VAL A 333 7.33 17.02 6.59
C VAL A 333 5.94 17.65 6.53
N SER A 334 5.50 18.06 5.34
CA SER A 334 4.14 18.59 5.13
C SER A 334 3.09 17.56 5.53
N PRO A 335 2.01 17.93 6.23
CA PRO A 335 0.92 17.01 6.50
C PRO A 335 0.28 16.49 5.21
N GLY A 336 0.07 15.18 5.10
CA GLY A 336 -0.53 14.53 3.95
C GLY A 336 0.08 13.17 3.62
N LYS A 337 -0.48 12.52 2.58
CA LYS A 337 -0.06 11.18 2.13
C LYS A 337 1.36 11.19 1.57
N SER A 338 2.07 10.09 1.76
CA SER A 338 3.46 9.97 1.34
C SER A 338 3.73 8.77 0.42
N PHE A 339 4.60 8.96 -0.56
CA PHE A 339 5.21 7.87 -1.31
C PHE A 339 6.69 7.78 -0.92
N ILE A 340 7.19 6.58 -0.62
CA ILE A 340 8.59 6.33 -0.25
C ILE A 340 9.16 5.27 -1.18
N ALA A 341 10.11 5.64 -2.02
CA ALA A 341 10.93 4.71 -2.78
C ALA A 341 12.26 4.44 -2.07
N VAL A 342 12.66 3.18 -1.97
CA VAL A 342 14.02 2.78 -1.60
C VAL A 342 14.80 2.48 -2.87
N TRP A 343 15.86 3.26 -3.10
CA TRP A 343 16.60 3.23 -4.36
C TRP A 343 18.07 2.87 -4.13
N GLY A 344 18.54 1.84 -4.84
CA GLY A 344 19.87 1.26 -4.64
C GLY A 344 20.94 1.78 -5.59
N GLY A 345 20.55 2.36 -6.73
CA GLY A 345 21.48 2.91 -7.72
C GLY A 345 22.46 1.90 -8.33
N TYR A 346 22.09 0.62 -8.34
CA TYR A 346 22.81 -0.45 -9.04
C TYR A 346 22.42 -0.51 -10.52
N TYR A 347 23.08 -1.40 -11.28
CA TYR A 347 22.92 -1.51 -12.72
C TYR A 347 21.45 -1.69 -13.13
N GLY A 348 21.01 -0.93 -14.13
CA GLY A 348 19.62 -0.92 -14.62
C GLY A 348 18.70 0.06 -13.89
N GLN A 349 19.10 0.62 -12.75
CA GLN A 349 18.34 1.66 -12.07
C GLN A 349 18.73 3.06 -12.52
N SER A 350 17.74 3.97 -12.56
CA SER A 350 17.98 5.39 -12.78
C SER A 350 16.94 6.25 -12.08
N LEU A 351 17.28 7.52 -11.86
CA LEU A 351 16.38 8.55 -11.36
C LEU A 351 16.43 9.72 -12.32
N ARG A 352 15.27 10.26 -12.66
CA ARG A 352 15.15 11.48 -13.45
C ARG A 352 14.15 12.41 -12.81
N LEU A 353 14.57 13.64 -12.53
CA LEU A 353 13.72 14.68 -11.97
C LEU A 353 13.78 15.92 -12.85
N THR A 354 12.62 16.48 -13.21
CA THR A 354 12.54 17.72 -14.00
C THR A 354 11.71 18.78 -13.31
N GLY A 355 12.08 20.05 -13.53
CA GLY A 355 11.31 21.22 -13.12
C GLY A 355 10.21 21.61 -14.11
N ALA A 356 9.44 22.64 -13.76
CA ALA A 356 8.33 23.14 -14.55
C ALA A 356 8.76 23.69 -15.94
N ASP A 357 10.02 24.10 -16.06
CA ASP A 357 10.66 24.55 -17.31
C ASP A 357 11.18 23.38 -18.18
N GLY A 358 11.02 22.14 -17.72
CA GLY A 358 11.53 20.93 -18.37
C GLY A 358 13.01 20.67 -18.11
N ALA A 359 13.70 21.50 -17.31
CA ALA A 359 15.10 21.30 -17.00
C ALA A 359 15.29 20.12 -16.03
N GLU A 360 16.21 19.23 -16.39
CA GLU A 360 16.61 18.10 -15.55
C GLU A 360 17.45 18.58 -14.37
N GLN A 361 17.15 18.06 -13.19
CA GLN A 361 17.82 18.43 -11.95
C GLN A 361 19.10 17.62 -11.76
N THR A 362 20.15 18.26 -11.25
CA THR A 362 21.35 17.56 -10.78
C THR A 362 21.05 16.90 -9.44
N LEU A 363 20.90 15.58 -9.45
CA LEU A 363 20.63 14.78 -8.25
C LEU A 363 21.93 14.41 -7.51
N PRO A 364 21.86 14.08 -6.21
CA PRO A 364 23.00 13.55 -5.45
C PRO A 364 23.57 12.28 -6.10
N GLU A 365 24.85 12.01 -5.83
CA GLU A 365 25.49 10.79 -6.31
C GLU A 365 24.78 9.54 -5.79
N LYS A 366 24.76 8.51 -6.62
CA LYS A 366 24.21 7.20 -6.25
C LYS A 366 25.03 6.59 -5.10
N PRO A 367 24.41 5.80 -4.22
CA PRO A 367 25.13 5.18 -3.12
C PRO A 367 26.17 4.18 -3.66
N ALA A 368 27.23 3.97 -2.87
CA ALA A 368 28.14 2.87 -3.13
C ALA A 368 27.40 1.54 -2.96
N LEU A 369 27.71 0.56 -3.81
CA LEU A 369 27.12 -0.77 -3.65
C LEU A 369 27.79 -1.47 -2.46
N LEU A 370 27.01 -2.31 -1.79
CA LEU A 370 27.56 -3.21 -0.77
C LEU A 370 28.43 -4.25 -1.46
N GLU A 371 29.54 -4.62 -0.82
CA GLU A 371 30.30 -5.79 -1.25
C GLU A 371 29.42 -7.03 -1.06
N SER A 372 28.94 -7.57 -2.18
CA SER A 372 28.19 -8.82 -2.22
C SER A 372 29.18 -9.98 -2.27
N GLY A 373 28.99 -10.98 -1.42
CA GLY A 373 29.66 -12.28 -1.55
C GLY A 373 29.21 -13.07 -2.79
N ILE A 374 28.14 -12.61 -3.45
CA ILE A 374 27.56 -13.17 -4.68
C ILE A 374 28.02 -12.34 -5.88
N SER A 375 28.53 -13.02 -6.91
CA SER A 375 28.91 -12.38 -8.18
C SER A 375 27.68 -11.96 -9.00
N ASP A 376 27.85 -10.94 -9.86
CA ASP A 376 26.79 -10.51 -10.78
C ASP A 376 26.27 -11.66 -11.67
N GLU A 377 27.14 -12.59 -12.06
CA GLU A 377 26.79 -13.79 -12.82
C GLU A 377 25.89 -14.74 -12.03
N ALA A 378 26.21 -14.99 -10.75
CA ALA A 378 25.40 -15.84 -9.88
C ALA A 378 24.03 -15.21 -9.61
N ALA A 379 23.98 -13.88 -9.40
CA ALA A 379 22.73 -13.17 -9.23
C ALA A 379 21.85 -13.19 -10.49
N ALA A 380 22.46 -13.02 -11.67
CA ALA A 380 21.76 -13.14 -12.95
C ALA A 380 21.23 -14.57 -13.19
N ALA A 381 21.98 -15.59 -12.78
CA ALA A 381 21.53 -16.98 -12.87
C ALA A 381 20.33 -17.26 -11.94
N ALA A 382 20.35 -16.77 -10.71
CA ALA A 382 19.24 -16.91 -9.77
C ALA A 382 17.97 -16.18 -10.27
N GLN A 383 18.13 -14.98 -10.84
CA GLN A 383 17.03 -14.28 -11.52
C GLN A 383 16.46 -15.11 -12.68
N ALA A 384 17.32 -15.65 -13.55
CA ALA A 384 16.87 -16.46 -14.68
C ALA A 384 16.13 -17.74 -14.23
N GLU A 385 16.54 -18.35 -13.12
CA GLU A 385 15.83 -19.47 -12.52
C GLU A 385 14.44 -19.07 -12.01
N PHE A 386 14.34 -17.91 -11.33
CA PHE A 386 13.05 -17.37 -10.89
C PHE A 386 12.14 -17.08 -12.09
N ASP A 387 12.64 -16.40 -13.12
CA ASP A 387 11.87 -16.08 -14.33
C ASP A 387 11.40 -17.34 -15.05
N ALA A 388 12.23 -18.38 -15.09
CA ALA A 388 11.85 -19.67 -15.66
C ALA A 388 10.72 -20.34 -14.85
N LYS A 389 10.80 -20.32 -13.51
CA LYS A 389 9.74 -20.84 -12.63
C LYS A 389 8.44 -20.05 -12.80
N GLN A 390 8.53 -18.72 -12.83
CA GLN A 390 7.36 -17.87 -13.04
C GLN A 390 6.73 -18.16 -14.41
N LYS A 391 7.54 -18.29 -15.47
CA LYS A 391 7.05 -18.64 -16.80
C LYS A 391 6.31 -19.98 -16.84
N ILE A 392 6.74 -20.97 -16.06
CA ILE A 392 6.05 -22.26 -15.94
C ILE A 392 4.69 -22.08 -15.24
N ILE A 393 4.65 -21.35 -14.13
CA ILE A 393 3.41 -21.04 -13.40
C ILE A 393 2.43 -20.30 -14.32
N ASP A 394 2.94 -19.29 -15.03
CA ASP A 394 2.18 -18.48 -15.98
C ASP A 394 1.58 -19.33 -17.10
N ALA A 395 2.38 -20.25 -17.65
CA ALA A 395 1.95 -21.16 -18.70
C ALA A 395 0.87 -22.11 -18.20
N GLN A 396 1.02 -22.67 -16.99
CA GLN A 396 0.02 -23.54 -16.39
C GLN A 396 -1.31 -22.79 -16.16
N ALA A 397 -1.26 -21.60 -15.56
CA ALA A 397 -2.46 -20.80 -15.32
C ALA A 397 -3.18 -20.41 -16.63
N ALA A 398 -2.42 -20.05 -17.67
CA ALA A 398 -2.98 -19.73 -18.99
C ALA A 398 -3.59 -20.97 -19.68
N LEU A 399 -2.95 -22.14 -19.53
CA LEU A 399 -3.46 -23.42 -20.02
C LEU A 399 -4.80 -23.78 -19.34
N ASP A 400 -4.87 -23.68 -18.02
CA ASP A 400 -6.07 -23.99 -17.25
C ASP A 400 -7.23 -23.04 -17.58
N ALA A 401 -6.94 -21.74 -17.67
CA ALA A 401 -7.93 -20.74 -18.08
C ALA A 401 -8.45 -20.99 -19.50
N ALA A 402 -7.56 -21.29 -20.46
CA ALA A 402 -7.95 -21.57 -21.83
C ALA A 402 -8.79 -22.85 -21.94
N ASN A 403 -8.41 -23.91 -21.22
CA ASN A 403 -9.16 -25.16 -21.16
C ASN A 403 -10.55 -24.97 -20.54
N ALA A 404 -10.67 -24.16 -19.48
CA ALA A 404 -11.94 -23.87 -18.84
C ALA A 404 -12.93 -23.17 -19.80
N GLN A 405 -12.43 -22.25 -20.63
CA GLN A 405 -13.26 -21.51 -21.61
C GLN A 405 -13.56 -22.30 -22.89
N LEU A 406 -12.72 -23.28 -23.24
CA LEU A 406 -12.81 -23.99 -24.52
C LEU A 406 -14.16 -24.69 -24.74
N SER A 407 -14.72 -25.31 -23.71
CA SER A 407 -16.00 -26.02 -23.81
C SER A 407 -17.17 -25.09 -24.14
N GLU A 408 -17.21 -23.90 -23.52
CA GLU A 408 -18.25 -22.91 -23.78
C GLU A 408 -18.07 -22.29 -25.17
N ALA A 409 -16.84 -21.96 -25.55
CA ALA A 409 -16.52 -21.45 -26.89
C ALA A 409 -16.90 -22.43 -28.00
N GLN A 410 -16.63 -23.73 -27.82
CA GLN A 410 -17.03 -24.79 -28.75
C GLN A 410 -18.56 -24.92 -28.86
N THR A 411 -19.28 -24.76 -27.75
CA THR A 411 -20.75 -24.77 -27.73
C THR A 411 -21.30 -23.56 -28.50
N ALA A 412 -20.79 -22.37 -28.24
CA ALA A 412 -21.17 -21.15 -28.94
C ALA A 412 -20.92 -21.24 -30.47
N LEU A 413 -19.79 -21.84 -30.87
CA LEU A 413 -19.49 -22.09 -32.28
C LEU A 413 -20.50 -23.03 -32.93
N GLN A 414 -20.88 -24.12 -32.24
CA GLN A 414 -21.90 -25.06 -32.75
C GLN A 414 -23.27 -24.40 -32.90
N GLU A 415 -23.68 -23.58 -31.93
CA GLU A 415 -24.94 -22.82 -31.99
C GLU A 415 -24.93 -21.78 -33.11
N ALA A 416 -23.83 -21.04 -33.27
CA ALA A 416 -23.67 -20.07 -34.34
C ALA A 416 -23.70 -20.73 -35.72
N GLN A 417 -23.07 -21.92 -35.86
CA GLN A 417 -23.12 -22.70 -37.08
C GLN A 417 -24.54 -23.19 -37.40
N ALA A 418 -25.26 -23.72 -36.40
CA ALA A 418 -26.64 -24.17 -36.59
C ALA A 418 -27.59 -23.02 -36.98
N ALA A 419 -27.38 -21.82 -36.43
CA ALA A 419 -28.14 -20.63 -36.82
C ALA A 419 -27.82 -20.21 -38.25
N LEU A 420 -26.54 -20.21 -38.64
CA LEU A 420 -26.11 -19.88 -40.00
C LEU A 420 -26.65 -20.90 -41.03
N ASP A 421 -26.69 -22.19 -40.69
CA ASP A 421 -27.26 -23.22 -41.56
C ASP A 421 -28.77 -23.01 -41.83
N ALA A 422 -29.48 -22.36 -40.89
CA ALA A 422 -30.89 -22.03 -41.04
C ALA A 422 -31.14 -20.75 -41.89
N ASP A 423 -30.17 -19.85 -41.99
CA ASP A 423 -30.24 -18.59 -42.76
C ASP A 423 -28.85 -18.20 -43.29
N SER A 424 -28.41 -18.89 -44.36
CA SER A 424 -27.03 -18.88 -44.83
C SER A 424 -26.55 -17.56 -45.45
N GLU A 425 -27.46 -16.66 -45.81
CA GLU A 425 -27.12 -15.36 -46.39
C GLU A 425 -27.04 -14.23 -45.35
N ASN A 426 -27.39 -14.53 -44.10
CA ASN A 426 -27.43 -13.56 -43.01
C ASN A 426 -26.02 -13.16 -42.54
N GLN A 427 -25.65 -11.91 -42.85
CA GLN A 427 -24.31 -11.39 -42.56
C GLN A 427 -24.00 -11.36 -41.05
N GLU A 428 -24.99 -11.11 -40.19
CA GLU A 428 -24.77 -11.10 -38.73
C GLU A 428 -24.44 -12.50 -38.20
N LEU A 429 -25.07 -13.54 -38.75
CA LEU A 429 -24.79 -14.93 -38.37
C LEU A 429 -23.43 -15.40 -38.87
N ILE A 430 -23.02 -14.96 -40.06
CA ILE A 430 -21.66 -15.19 -40.58
C ILE A 430 -20.64 -14.58 -39.62
N THR A 431 -20.80 -13.31 -39.25
CA THR A 431 -19.90 -12.62 -38.31
C THR A 431 -19.84 -13.33 -36.96
N LYS A 432 -20.98 -13.70 -36.36
CA LYS A 432 -20.99 -14.42 -35.08
C LYS A 432 -20.28 -15.77 -35.14
N ARG A 433 -20.46 -16.52 -36.22
CA ARG A 433 -19.78 -17.81 -36.43
C ARG A 433 -18.28 -17.62 -36.60
N ASP A 434 -17.87 -16.60 -37.36
CA ASP A 434 -16.46 -16.27 -37.58
C ASP A 434 -15.79 -15.82 -36.27
N GLU A 435 -16.46 -14.99 -35.45
CA GLU A 435 -15.99 -14.58 -34.12
C GLU A 435 -15.84 -15.78 -33.17
N ALA A 436 -16.84 -16.68 -33.14
CA ALA A 436 -16.79 -17.89 -32.31
C ALA A 436 -15.66 -18.84 -32.77
N GLN A 437 -15.45 -18.99 -34.08
CA GLN A 437 -14.35 -19.78 -34.62
C GLN A 437 -13.00 -19.18 -34.26
N ALA A 438 -12.84 -17.86 -34.42
CA ALA A 438 -11.62 -17.16 -34.06
C ALA A 438 -11.30 -17.31 -32.56
N LEU A 439 -12.32 -17.31 -31.69
CA LEU A 439 -12.13 -17.57 -30.26
C LEU A 439 -11.63 -19.00 -30.01
N VAL A 440 -12.25 -20.02 -30.61
CA VAL A 440 -11.80 -21.41 -30.48
C VAL A 440 -10.36 -21.60 -30.99
N ASP A 441 -10.02 -21.01 -32.14
CA ASP A 441 -8.68 -21.07 -32.71
C ASP A 441 -7.65 -20.39 -31.80
N SER A 442 -8.00 -19.22 -31.24
CA SER A 442 -7.17 -18.50 -30.29
C SER A 442 -6.93 -19.32 -29.01
N LEU A 443 -7.97 -19.93 -28.44
CA LEU A 443 -7.85 -20.77 -27.24
C LEU A 443 -6.98 -22.00 -27.50
N ASN A 444 -7.16 -22.68 -28.64
CA ASN A 444 -6.32 -23.81 -29.02
C ASN A 444 -4.85 -23.41 -29.22
N GLN A 445 -4.60 -22.22 -29.78
CA GLN A 445 -3.24 -21.69 -29.92
C GLN A 445 -2.62 -21.41 -28.55
N THR A 446 -3.37 -20.77 -27.64
CA THR A 446 -2.93 -20.56 -26.24
C THR A 446 -2.61 -21.87 -25.53
N ILE A 447 -3.45 -22.89 -25.70
CA ILE A 447 -3.21 -24.24 -25.15
C ILE A 447 -1.91 -24.82 -25.71
N ALA A 448 -1.71 -24.78 -27.02
CA ALA A 448 -0.53 -25.34 -27.68
C ALA A 448 0.77 -24.64 -27.25
N ASP A 449 0.78 -23.31 -27.22
CA ASP A 449 1.96 -22.52 -26.87
C ASP A 449 2.36 -22.74 -25.40
N ASN A 450 1.39 -22.77 -24.49
CA ASN A 450 1.67 -22.98 -23.08
C ASN A 450 2.03 -24.44 -22.76
N GLN A 451 1.40 -25.42 -23.42
CA GLN A 451 1.80 -26.82 -23.29
C GLN A 451 3.25 -27.03 -23.75
N ALA A 452 3.70 -26.37 -24.83
CA ALA A 452 5.08 -26.45 -25.28
C ALA A 452 6.08 -25.90 -24.25
N ILE A 453 5.70 -24.87 -23.48
CA ILE A 453 6.51 -24.34 -22.37
C ILE A 453 6.62 -25.37 -21.24
N LEU A 454 5.50 -25.99 -20.84
CA LEU A 454 5.45 -27.00 -19.78
C LEU A 454 6.23 -28.26 -20.17
N ASP A 455 6.08 -28.74 -21.40
CA ASP A 455 6.81 -29.89 -21.93
C ASP A 455 8.31 -29.64 -21.96
N ALA A 456 8.75 -28.45 -22.37
CA ALA A 456 10.16 -28.07 -22.36
C ALA A 456 10.75 -27.99 -20.93
N ALA A 457 9.92 -27.68 -19.93
CA ALA A 457 10.28 -27.70 -18.52
C ALA A 457 10.24 -29.10 -17.89
N GLY A 458 9.77 -30.11 -18.61
CA GLY A 458 9.58 -31.47 -18.08
C GLY A 458 8.41 -31.60 -17.11
N VAL A 459 7.48 -30.64 -17.11
CA VAL A 459 6.24 -30.68 -16.34
C VAL A 459 5.20 -31.45 -17.15
N THR A 460 5.13 -32.76 -16.98
CA THR A 460 4.03 -33.56 -17.53
C THR A 460 2.80 -33.37 -16.64
N ALA A 461 1.63 -33.14 -17.25
CA ALA A 461 0.36 -33.07 -16.53
C ALA A 461 0.11 -34.37 -15.72
N GLU A 462 0.44 -34.36 -14.43
CA GLU A 462 -0.06 -35.35 -13.48
C GLU A 462 -1.37 -34.83 -12.88
N PRO A 463 -2.40 -35.69 -12.75
CA PRO A 463 -3.59 -35.34 -12.00
C PRO A 463 -3.18 -35.11 -10.53
N GLU A 464 -3.65 -34.02 -9.92
CA GLU A 464 -3.40 -33.70 -8.52
C GLU A 464 -3.56 -34.93 -7.61
N ALA A 465 -2.44 -35.48 -7.14
CA ALA A 465 -2.45 -36.36 -5.99
C ALA A 465 -2.52 -35.45 -4.76
N THR A 466 -3.71 -35.35 -4.18
CA THR A 466 -3.91 -34.74 -2.85
C THR A 466 -2.86 -35.33 -1.89
N PRO A 467 -2.06 -34.51 -1.20
CA PRO A 467 -1.11 -35.03 -0.23
C PRO A 467 -1.90 -35.76 0.86
N ALA A 468 -1.65 -37.06 0.98
CA ALA A 468 -2.18 -37.85 2.09
C ALA A 468 -1.64 -37.27 3.40
N PRO A 469 -2.47 -37.11 4.44
CA PRO A 469 -2.00 -36.60 5.73
C PRO A 469 -0.93 -37.56 6.27
N GLU A 470 0.24 -37.03 6.63
CA GLU A 470 1.26 -37.79 7.35
C GLU A 470 0.63 -38.39 8.61
N ALA A 471 0.63 -39.72 8.67
CA ALA A 471 0.19 -40.45 9.84
C ALA A 471 1.11 -40.10 11.01
N ALA A 472 0.55 -39.45 12.03
CA ALA A 472 1.20 -39.24 13.31
C ALA A 472 1.77 -40.57 13.84
N SER A 473 3.08 -40.61 14.06
CA SER A 473 3.74 -41.70 14.75
C SER A 473 3.28 -41.73 16.21
N SER A 474 2.37 -42.64 16.52
CA SER A 474 2.01 -42.95 17.90
C SER A 474 3.09 -43.83 18.52
N ASP A 475 4.06 -43.22 19.21
CA ASP A 475 4.89 -43.94 20.19
C ASP A 475 4.04 -44.25 21.43
N ALA A 476 3.38 -45.40 21.39
CA ALA A 476 2.75 -45.99 22.56
C ALA A 476 3.79 -46.80 23.34
N ALA A 477 4.33 -46.19 24.39
CA ALA A 477 5.07 -46.89 25.44
C ALA A 477 4.15 -47.90 26.15
N SER A 478 4.29 -49.18 25.78
CA SER A 478 3.67 -50.30 26.48
C SER A 478 4.61 -50.78 27.60
N SER A 479 4.31 -50.35 28.83
CA SER A 479 4.78 -51.01 30.04
C SER A 479 4.07 -52.34 30.24
N THR A 480 4.78 -53.46 30.22
CA THR A 480 4.36 -54.70 30.90
C THR A 480 5.56 -55.37 31.55
N ALA A 481 5.38 -55.66 32.83
CA ALA A 481 6.36 -56.22 33.76
C ALA A 481 6.83 -57.63 33.40
N SER A 482 8.11 -57.89 33.67
CA SER A 482 8.62 -59.05 34.43
C SER A 482 10.03 -58.76 34.91
#